data_AF-A0A813J177-F1
#
_entry.id   AF-A0A813J177-F1
#
_cell.length_a   1.000
_cell.length_b   1.000
_cell.length_c   1.000
_cell.angle_alpha   90.00
_cell.angle_beta   90.00
_cell.angle_gamma   90.00
#
_symmetry.space_group_name_H-M   'P 1'
#
loop_
_entity.id
_entity.type
_entity.pdbx_description
1 polymer ?
#
loop_
_entity_poly.entity_id
_entity_poly.type
_entity_poly.pdbx_seq_one_letter_code
_entity_poly.pdbx_strand_id
1 'polypeptide(L)'
;MAADGGEGAAAESTWKWQQTEVIAGNAPVLLEDLPSQLERGEVPHFLSPYGYEAKDAAEWLQWKAVPELSLEVTGYKKVNGHTYYQVECALAKAGSWHSPYLSWRSLRRLSHLRDGLHDAVKRELGPAYKVQFAGVPFASRLAMAGTTARLTSWCRTLAYALNSKKAPPSVAATTLQLLGAPDAAEVEADLGRQDLPDELNPFSEEVCNYPIAPPRKRGPTDGSGSDVGRFEDEELDLDLGSSEEDGAFALVSNHLSANPFVEPEAETSFVAAAGNAVARDQQAVAASGTDAHHIVWAKKMLQNDAELHDLCDRAFAAADEDNSGSLDVDETVELVFKICLEMSIKLPTKEKIA
;
A
#
# COMPACT_ATOMS: atom_id res chain seq x y z
N MET A 1 -12.56 23.51 -48.19
CA MET A 1 -11.68 22.44 -47.67
C MET A 1 -10.89 23.02 -46.50
N ALA A 2 -11.45 22.94 -45.31
CA ALA A 2 -10.78 23.28 -44.06
C ALA A 2 -10.85 22.01 -43.20
N ALA A 3 -9.70 21.43 -42.89
CA ALA A 3 -9.60 20.26 -42.02
C ALA A 3 -9.50 20.77 -40.58
N ASP A 4 -10.54 20.50 -39.82
CA ASP A 4 -10.68 20.76 -38.40
C ASP A 4 -9.88 19.68 -37.64
N GLY A 5 -8.79 20.09 -37.00
CA GLY A 5 -7.89 19.23 -36.24
C GLY A 5 -8.31 19.23 -34.77
N GLY A 6 -9.14 18.27 -34.38
CA GLY A 6 -9.56 18.05 -33.01
C GLY A 6 -8.38 17.63 -32.13
N GLU A 7 -7.90 18.57 -31.33
CA GLU A 7 -6.88 18.37 -30.30
C GLU A 7 -7.53 17.66 -29.10
N GLY A 8 -7.36 16.33 -29.05
CA GLY A 8 -7.83 15.50 -27.95
C GLY A 8 -7.01 15.77 -26.68
N ALA A 9 -7.56 16.59 -25.79
CA ALA A 9 -7.06 16.76 -24.44
C ALA A 9 -7.08 15.41 -23.71
N ALA A 10 -5.92 14.79 -23.55
CA ALA A 10 -5.75 13.67 -22.65
C ALA A 10 -6.11 14.14 -21.24
N ALA A 11 -7.18 13.57 -20.68
CA ALA A 11 -7.55 13.79 -19.29
C ALA A 11 -6.42 13.27 -18.40
N GLU A 12 -5.54 14.17 -17.96
CA GLU A 12 -4.64 13.93 -16.84
C GLU A 12 -5.52 13.70 -15.61
N SER A 13 -5.81 12.42 -15.32
CA SER A 13 -6.35 11.97 -14.03
C SER A 13 -5.32 12.28 -12.95
N THR A 14 -5.29 13.56 -12.58
CA THR A 14 -4.63 14.08 -11.41
C THR A 14 -5.48 13.62 -10.25
N TRP A 15 -5.14 12.46 -9.69
CA TRP A 15 -5.62 12.04 -8.39
C TRP A 15 -5.16 13.11 -7.40
N LYS A 16 -5.99 14.14 -7.21
CA LYS A 16 -5.84 15.04 -6.08
C LYS A 16 -6.09 14.15 -4.87
N TRP A 17 -5.02 13.77 -4.20
CA TRP A 17 -5.09 13.36 -2.80
C TRP A 17 -5.98 14.39 -2.12
N GLN A 18 -7.23 14.00 -1.81
CA GLN A 18 -8.06 14.82 -0.96
C GLN A 18 -7.20 15.04 0.27
N GLN A 19 -6.96 16.31 0.56
CA GLN A 19 -6.00 16.78 1.53
C GLN A 19 -6.56 16.43 2.90
N THR A 20 -6.48 15.15 3.28
CA THR A 20 -6.74 14.70 4.63
C THR A 20 -5.65 15.38 5.44
N GLU A 21 -6.05 16.38 6.23
CA GLU A 21 -5.19 17.12 7.15
C GLU A 21 -4.76 16.20 8.30
N VAL A 22 -4.05 15.11 7.98
CA VAL A 22 -3.40 14.27 8.97
C VAL A 22 -2.03 14.88 9.24
N ILE A 23 -1.92 15.38 10.46
CA ILE A 23 -0.93 16.27 11.01
C ILE A 23 0.38 15.52 11.28
N ALA A 24 1.46 15.98 10.63
CA ALA A 24 2.81 16.08 11.19
C ALA A 24 3.66 16.98 10.26
N GLY A 25 3.71 18.29 10.56
CA GLY A 25 4.63 19.24 9.93
C GLY A 25 4.52 19.40 8.41
N ASN A 26 3.64 20.29 7.95
CA ASN A 26 3.46 20.57 6.51
C ASN A 26 4.70 21.20 5.82
N ALA A 27 5.71 21.58 6.60
CA ALA A 27 6.95 22.14 6.10
C ALA A 27 7.88 21.00 5.63
N PRO A 28 8.35 21.04 4.38
CA PRO A 28 9.26 20.00 3.89
C PRO A 28 10.57 20.00 4.67
N VAL A 29 10.99 18.81 5.12
CA VAL A 29 12.26 18.65 5.84
C VAL A 29 13.43 18.80 4.87
N LEU A 30 14.23 19.84 5.06
CA LEU A 30 15.47 20.07 4.32
C LEU A 30 16.60 19.32 5.03
N LEU A 31 17.16 18.30 4.39
CA LEU A 31 18.31 17.58 4.91
C LEU A 31 19.57 18.08 4.19
N GLU A 32 20.48 18.68 4.96
CA GLU A 32 21.73 19.23 4.42
C GLU A 32 22.75 18.12 4.12
N ASP A 33 22.86 17.15 5.02
CA ASP A 33 23.79 16.01 4.92
C ASP A 33 23.07 14.67 4.82
N LEU A 34 23.77 13.65 4.30
CA LEU A 34 23.25 12.29 4.28
C LEU A 34 23.21 11.71 5.71
N PRO A 35 22.13 11.01 6.10
CA PRO A 35 22.09 10.35 7.39
C PRO A 35 23.12 9.22 7.44
N SER A 36 23.65 8.94 8.63
CA SER A 36 24.52 7.78 8.86
C SER A 36 23.78 6.49 8.48
N GLN A 37 24.46 5.58 7.79
CA GLN A 37 23.88 4.27 7.46
C GLN A 37 23.52 3.53 8.76
N LEU A 38 22.30 2.99 8.79
CA LEU A 38 21.81 2.21 9.91
C LEU A 38 22.56 0.87 10.00
N GLU A 39 22.93 0.47 11.20
CA GLU A 39 23.56 -0.84 11.43
C GLU A 39 22.58 -1.96 11.09
N ARG A 40 23.06 -3.05 10.48
CA ARG A 40 22.19 -4.14 10.00
C ARG A 40 21.34 -4.77 11.11
N GLY A 41 21.84 -4.80 12.35
CA GLY A 41 21.09 -5.30 13.51
C GLY A 41 19.97 -4.38 13.99
N GLU A 42 20.02 -3.09 13.65
CA GLU A 42 19.04 -2.08 14.10
C GLU A 42 17.86 -1.94 13.12
N VAL A 43 17.99 -2.48 11.90
CA VAL A 43 16.97 -2.38 10.84
C VAL A 43 15.58 -2.85 11.31
N PRO A 44 15.40 -4.02 11.95
CA PRO A 44 14.09 -4.46 12.39
C PRO A 44 13.47 -3.52 13.44
N HIS A 45 14.28 -3.04 14.39
CA HIS A 45 13.83 -2.13 15.44
C HIS A 45 13.41 -0.77 14.88
N PHE A 46 14.17 -0.24 13.91
CA PHE A 46 13.83 1.02 13.23
C PHE A 46 12.53 0.93 12.43
N LEU A 47 12.25 -0.24 11.82
CA LEU A 47 11.10 -0.45 10.96
C LEU A 47 9.80 -0.76 11.71
N SER A 48 9.88 -1.32 12.92
CA SER A 48 8.73 -1.75 13.72
C SER A 48 7.66 -0.66 13.93
N PRO A 49 8.00 0.60 14.31
CA PRO A 49 7.01 1.67 14.49
C PRO A 49 6.22 2.00 13.22
N TYR A 50 6.80 1.75 12.05
CA TYR A 50 6.16 1.99 10.76
C TYR A 50 5.30 0.79 10.32
N GLY A 51 5.06 -0.21 11.17
CA GLY A 51 4.28 -1.41 10.85
C GLY A 51 5.00 -2.43 9.98
N TYR A 52 6.26 -2.19 9.64
CA TYR A 52 7.10 -3.15 8.92
C TYR A 52 7.64 -4.20 9.87
N GLU A 53 7.44 -5.47 9.52
CA GLU A 53 7.98 -6.60 10.27
C GLU A 53 9.05 -7.34 9.46
N ALA A 54 10.29 -7.23 9.94
CA ALA A 54 11.46 -7.84 9.34
C ALA A 54 12.11 -8.83 10.32
N LYS A 55 12.64 -9.93 9.79
CA LYS A 55 13.42 -10.89 10.57
C LYS A 55 14.83 -10.34 10.82
N ASP A 56 15.43 -9.77 9.77
CA ASP A 56 16.73 -9.12 9.79
C ASP A 56 16.79 -8.04 8.68
N ALA A 57 17.99 -7.52 8.38
CA ALA A 57 18.18 -6.51 7.34
C ALA A 57 17.91 -7.02 5.90
N ALA A 58 17.93 -8.33 5.66
CA ALA A 58 17.80 -8.95 4.34
C ALA A 58 16.43 -9.61 4.13
N GLU A 59 15.79 -10.13 5.17
CA GLU A 59 14.57 -10.94 5.09
C GLU A 59 13.36 -10.31 5.80
N TRP A 60 12.24 -10.24 5.08
CA TRP A 60 10.93 -9.90 5.65
C TRP A 60 10.33 -11.07 6.42
N LEU A 61 9.48 -10.80 7.42
CA LEU A 61 8.60 -11.83 7.97
C LEU A 61 7.55 -12.22 6.92
N GLN A 62 7.48 -13.51 6.59
CA GLN A 62 6.68 -13.98 5.44
C GLN A 62 5.18 -13.84 5.65
N TRP A 63 4.70 -14.13 6.86
CA TRP A 63 3.28 -14.24 7.21
C TRP A 63 2.58 -12.90 7.45
N LYS A 64 3.31 -11.83 7.74
CA LYS A 64 2.71 -10.51 7.97
C LYS A 64 2.64 -9.69 6.69
N ALA A 65 1.53 -9.00 6.49
CA ALA A 65 1.41 -8.05 5.39
C ALA A 65 2.33 -6.83 5.61
N VAL A 66 2.90 -6.30 4.54
CA VAL A 66 3.72 -5.09 4.60
C VAL A 66 2.86 -3.84 4.43
N PRO A 67 3.16 -2.75 5.15
CA PRO A 67 2.58 -1.43 4.87
C PRO A 67 2.78 -1.03 3.41
N GLU A 68 1.83 -0.28 2.88
CA GLU A 68 1.88 0.21 1.51
C GLU A 68 2.54 1.58 1.47
N LEU A 69 3.76 1.64 0.93
CA LEU A 69 4.51 2.86 0.72
C LEU A 69 4.16 3.44 -0.65
N SER A 70 3.92 4.75 -0.71
CA SER A 70 3.81 5.53 -1.93
C SER A 70 4.89 6.61 -1.98
N LEU A 71 5.53 6.76 -3.14
CA LEU A 71 6.60 7.73 -3.38
C LEU A 71 6.36 8.46 -4.70
N GLU A 72 6.31 9.78 -4.65
CA GLU A 72 6.08 10.62 -5.83
C GLU A 72 6.95 11.87 -5.81
N VAL A 73 7.58 12.20 -6.94
CA VAL A 73 8.30 13.47 -7.08
C VAL A 73 7.38 14.49 -7.76
N THR A 74 6.87 15.44 -6.98
CA THR A 74 5.87 16.41 -7.44
C THR A 74 6.49 17.68 -8.05
N GLY A 75 7.75 17.96 -7.75
CA GLY A 75 8.41 19.15 -8.29
C GLY A 75 9.83 19.34 -7.82
N TYR A 76 10.33 20.56 -8.00
CA TYR A 76 11.63 20.97 -7.49
C TYR A 76 11.62 22.44 -7.06
N LYS A 77 12.52 22.78 -6.14
CA LYS A 77 12.77 24.14 -5.65
C LYS A 77 14.26 24.46 -5.72
N LYS A 78 14.61 25.69 -6.11
CA LYS A 78 15.97 26.20 -6.03
C LYS A 78 16.19 26.87 -4.68
N VAL A 79 17.17 26.39 -3.91
CA VAL A 79 17.55 26.94 -2.60
C VAL A 79 19.07 27.12 -2.60
N ASN A 80 19.55 28.34 -2.35
CA ASN A 80 20.98 28.68 -2.33
C ASN A 80 21.76 28.21 -3.57
N GLY A 81 21.17 28.33 -4.76
CA GLY A 81 21.79 27.90 -6.02
C GLY A 81 21.78 26.38 -6.27
N HIS A 82 21.24 25.59 -5.34
CA HIS A 82 21.07 24.14 -5.49
C HIS A 82 19.61 23.79 -5.82
N THR A 83 19.42 22.70 -6.58
CA THR A 83 18.08 22.18 -6.92
C THR A 83 17.73 21.04 -5.98
N TYR A 84 16.60 21.18 -5.28
CA TYR A 84 16.01 20.18 -4.41
C TYR A 84 14.73 19.67 -5.04
N TYR A 85 14.58 18.36 -5.11
CA TYR A 85 13.37 17.68 -5.57
C TYR A 85 12.45 17.48 -4.38
N GLN A 86 11.17 17.81 -4.55
CA GLN A 86 10.13 17.57 -3.57
C GLN A 86 9.60 16.16 -3.77
N VAL A 87 9.79 15.31 -2.77
CA VAL A 87 9.28 13.93 -2.73
C VAL A 87 8.13 13.90 -1.75
N GLU A 88 6.94 13.56 -2.23
CA GLU A 88 5.78 13.24 -1.42
C GLU A 88 5.80 11.76 -1.10
N CYS A 89 5.64 11.46 0.19
CA CYS A 89 5.73 10.12 0.73
C CYS A 89 4.46 9.86 1.54
N ALA A 90 3.90 8.67 1.39
CA ALA A 90 2.76 8.25 2.20
C ALA A 90 2.90 6.78 2.59
N LEU A 91 2.41 6.44 3.77
CA LEU A 91 2.40 5.08 4.29
C LEU A 91 0.98 4.74 4.74
N ALA A 92 0.47 3.62 4.23
CA ALA A 92 -0.86 3.10 4.53
C ALA A 92 -0.76 1.71 5.18
N LYS A 93 -1.74 1.38 6.03
CA LYS A 93 -1.85 0.03 6.59
C LYS A 93 -2.10 -0.96 5.45
N ALA A 94 -1.63 -2.19 5.60
CA ALA A 94 -1.85 -3.23 4.59
C ALA A 94 -3.34 -3.39 4.29
N GLY A 95 -3.73 -3.21 3.03
CA GLY A 95 -5.13 -3.28 2.58
C GLY A 95 -5.94 -1.98 2.76
N SER A 96 -5.35 -0.91 3.29
CA SER A 96 -6.04 0.37 3.56
C SER A 96 -5.48 1.53 2.73
N TRP A 97 -5.31 1.33 1.42
CA TRP A 97 -4.65 2.29 0.51
C TRP A 97 -5.30 3.68 0.46
N HIS A 98 -6.59 3.80 0.72
CA HIS A 98 -7.34 5.06 0.65
C HIS A 98 -7.09 6.01 1.82
N SER A 99 -6.48 5.53 2.91
CA SER A 99 -6.28 6.31 4.12
C SER A 99 -4.87 6.10 4.66
N PRO A 100 -3.86 6.79 4.09
CA PRO A 100 -2.52 6.75 4.65
C PRO A 100 -2.56 7.27 6.08
N TYR A 101 -1.98 6.52 7.01
CA TYR A 101 -1.86 6.96 8.41
C TYR A 101 -0.63 7.87 8.61
N LEU A 102 0.27 7.89 7.63
CA LEU A 102 1.44 8.75 7.61
C LEU A 102 1.59 9.39 6.23
N SER A 103 1.77 10.71 6.18
CA SER A 103 2.07 11.45 4.96
C SER A 103 3.08 12.55 5.27
N TRP A 104 4.13 12.66 4.47
CA TRP A 104 5.18 13.66 4.69
C TRP A 104 5.82 14.11 3.38
N ARG A 105 6.50 15.25 3.44
CA ARG A 105 7.19 15.86 2.31
C ARG A 105 8.67 16.01 2.60
N SER A 106 9.49 15.64 1.61
CA SER A 106 10.95 15.69 1.71
C SER A 106 11.56 16.52 0.60
N LEU A 107 12.54 17.36 0.91
CA LEU A 107 13.33 18.08 -0.10
C LEU A 107 14.72 17.46 -0.20
N ARG A 108 15.06 16.87 -1.35
CA ARG A 108 16.34 16.17 -1.55
C ARG A 108 17.05 16.60 -2.82
N ARG A 109 18.37 16.78 -2.72
CA ARG A 109 19.20 17.01 -3.91
C ARG A 109 19.30 15.72 -4.71
N LEU A 110 19.56 15.85 -6.01
CA LEU A 110 19.81 14.67 -6.86
C LEU A 110 21.02 13.86 -6.40
N SER A 111 22.04 14.50 -5.81
CA SER A 111 23.16 13.81 -5.15
C SER A 111 22.68 12.98 -3.97
N HIS A 112 21.83 13.54 -3.09
CA HIS A 112 21.33 12.80 -1.91
C HIS A 112 20.51 11.57 -2.33
N LEU A 113 19.64 11.72 -3.33
CA LEU A 113 18.88 10.58 -3.87
C LEU A 113 19.78 9.56 -4.57
N ARG A 114 20.87 9.99 -5.20
CA ARG A 114 21.79 9.06 -5.87
C ARG A 114 22.63 8.28 -4.85
N ASP A 115 23.36 9.01 -4.03
CA ASP A 115 24.40 8.48 -3.17
C ASP A 115 23.78 7.80 -1.93
N GLY A 116 22.67 8.36 -1.43
CA GLY A 116 21.96 7.85 -0.24
C GLY A 116 20.92 6.76 -0.53
N LEU A 117 20.25 6.81 -1.69
CA LEU A 117 19.15 5.87 -2.00
C LEU A 117 19.48 4.93 -3.14
N HIS A 118 19.72 5.48 -4.34
CA HIS A 118 19.90 4.68 -5.55
C HIS A 118 21.08 3.71 -5.43
N ASP A 119 22.23 4.18 -4.95
CA ASP A 119 23.42 3.35 -4.83
C ASP A 119 23.26 2.27 -3.75
N ALA A 120 22.56 2.59 -2.65
CA ALA A 120 22.18 1.61 -1.62
C ALA A 120 21.22 0.55 -2.19
N VAL A 121 20.15 0.97 -2.86
CA VAL A 121 19.18 0.08 -3.53
C VAL A 121 19.88 -0.86 -4.52
N LYS A 122 20.78 -0.30 -5.34
CA LYS A 122 21.55 -1.08 -6.33
C LYS A 122 22.52 -2.06 -5.68
N ARG A 123 23.15 -1.68 -4.57
CA ARG A 123 24.05 -2.55 -3.80
C ARG A 123 23.29 -3.71 -3.17
N GLU A 124 22.18 -3.45 -2.48
CA GLU A 124 21.42 -4.47 -1.76
C GLU A 124 20.66 -5.42 -2.70
N LEU A 125 20.15 -4.95 -3.85
CA LEU A 125 19.47 -5.80 -4.83
C LEU A 125 20.43 -6.57 -5.75
N GLY A 126 21.68 -6.12 -5.88
CA GLY A 126 22.69 -6.75 -6.74
C GLY A 126 22.18 -7.00 -8.17
N PRO A 127 22.26 -8.23 -8.71
CA PRO A 127 21.75 -8.55 -10.05
C PRO A 127 20.25 -8.31 -10.24
N ALA A 128 19.44 -8.46 -9.18
CA ALA A 128 18.00 -8.27 -9.24
C ALA A 128 17.61 -6.83 -9.57
N TYR A 129 18.49 -5.85 -9.29
CA TYR A 129 18.26 -4.44 -9.63
C TYR A 129 17.94 -4.27 -11.12
N LYS A 130 18.70 -4.93 -12.01
CA LYS A 130 18.48 -4.81 -13.46
C LYS A 130 17.12 -5.33 -13.89
N VAL A 131 16.60 -6.35 -13.21
CA VAL A 131 15.30 -6.96 -13.50
C VAL A 131 14.17 -6.07 -12.97
N GLN A 132 14.26 -5.61 -11.73
CA GLN A 132 13.21 -4.80 -11.10
C GLN A 132 13.10 -3.39 -11.72
N PHE A 133 14.23 -2.79 -12.12
CA PHE A 133 14.28 -1.45 -12.68
C PHE A 133 14.48 -1.45 -14.20
N ALA A 134 14.17 -2.56 -14.87
CA ALA A 134 14.19 -2.64 -16.33
C ALA A 134 13.24 -1.59 -16.94
N GLY A 135 13.77 -0.72 -17.81
CA GLY A 135 12.98 0.34 -18.46
C GLY A 135 12.77 1.61 -17.60
N VAL A 136 13.22 1.61 -16.34
CA VAL A 136 13.06 2.76 -15.43
C VAL A 136 14.42 3.20 -14.89
N PRO A 137 15.32 3.72 -15.75
CA PRO A 137 16.65 4.11 -15.33
C PRO A 137 16.59 5.30 -14.38
N PHE A 138 17.49 5.32 -13.41
CA PHE A 138 17.65 6.48 -12.54
C PHE A 138 18.02 7.74 -13.34
N ALA A 139 17.63 8.90 -12.82
CA ALA A 139 17.90 10.17 -13.48
C ALA A 139 19.40 10.41 -13.69
N SER A 140 19.75 10.96 -14.85
CA SER A 140 21.13 11.32 -15.19
C SER A 140 21.62 12.53 -14.39
N ARG A 141 22.93 12.76 -14.33
CA ARG A 141 23.53 13.88 -13.56
C ARG A 141 23.18 15.27 -14.11
N LEU A 142 22.69 15.39 -15.33
CA LEU A 142 22.66 16.65 -16.08
C LEU A 142 21.38 17.49 -15.96
N ALA A 143 20.46 17.20 -15.04
CA ALA A 143 19.24 17.99 -14.80
C ALA A 143 18.49 18.42 -16.08
N MET A 144 18.51 17.58 -17.12
CA MET A 144 17.84 17.85 -18.39
C MET A 144 16.32 17.79 -18.18
N ALA A 145 15.58 18.38 -19.12
CA ALA A 145 14.13 18.23 -19.18
C ALA A 145 13.71 16.75 -19.03
N GLY A 146 12.72 16.49 -18.18
CA GLY A 146 12.25 15.13 -17.85
C GLY A 146 12.95 14.47 -16.66
N THR A 147 13.87 15.15 -15.96
CA THR A 147 14.50 14.60 -14.75
C THR A 147 13.45 14.25 -13.68
N THR A 148 12.47 15.13 -13.45
CA THR A 148 11.36 14.88 -12.50
C THR A 148 10.58 13.63 -12.89
N ALA A 149 10.15 13.51 -14.14
CA ALA A 149 9.38 12.34 -14.61
C ALA A 149 10.16 11.03 -14.41
N ARG A 150 11.47 11.00 -14.72
CA ARG A 150 12.32 9.83 -14.49
C ARG A 150 12.44 9.49 -13.00
N LEU A 151 12.61 10.48 -12.14
CA LEU A 151 12.65 10.27 -10.69
C LEU A 151 11.31 9.75 -10.18
N THR A 152 10.18 10.31 -10.62
CA THR A 152 8.85 9.81 -10.26
C THR A 152 8.65 8.36 -10.67
N SER A 153 8.98 8.00 -11.92
CA SER A 153 8.89 6.61 -12.37
C SER A 153 9.78 5.69 -11.52
N TRP A 154 11.02 6.10 -11.25
CA TRP A 154 11.96 5.31 -10.45
C TRP A 154 11.50 5.13 -8.99
N CYS A 155 11.01 6.20 -8.35
CA CYS A 155 10.45 6.18 -7.00
C CYS A 155 9.22 5.28 -6.91
N ARG A 156 8.32 5.33 -7.90
CA ARG A 156 7.15 4.42 -7.98
C ARG A 156 7.58 2.96 -8.13
N THR A 157 8.60 2.67 -8.94
CA THR A 157 9.16 1.31 -9.06
C THR A 157 9.78 0.83 -7.74
N LEU A 158 10.49 1.70 -7.01
CA LEU A 158 11.04 1.40 -5.69
C LEU A 158 9.92 1.08 -4.68
N ALA A 159 8.90 1.93 -4.61
CA ALA A 159 7.73 1.71 -3.75
C ALA A 159 7.06 0.37 -4.06
N TYR A 160 6.82 0.06 -5.33
CA TYR A 160 6.29 -1.23 -5.76
C TYR A 160 7.18 -2.41 -5.34
N ALA A 161 8.51 -2.29 -5.48
CA ALA A 161 9.44 -3.35 -5.07
C ALA A 161 9.41 -3.60 -3.55
N LEU A 162 9.24 -2.55 -2.74
CA LEU A 162 9.09 -2.66 -1.28
C LEU A 162 7.74 -3.27 -0.89
N ASN A 163 6.63 -2.78 -1.46
CA ASN A 163 5.28 -3.26 -1.17
C ASN A 163 5.09 -4.73 -1.58
N SER A 164 5.81 -5.19 -2.60
CA SER A 164 5.81 -6.59 -3.05
C SER A 164 6.90 -7.46 -2.42
N LYS A 165 7.60 -6.96 -1.39
CA LYS A 165 8.71 -7.65 -0.69
C LYS A 165 9.85 -8.11 -1.61
N LYS A 166 10.01 -7.50 -2.79
CA LYS A 166 11.09 -7.79 -3.75
C LYS A 166 12.40 -7.09 -3.41
N ALA A 167 12.34 -6.04 -2.60
CA ALA A 167 13.50 -5.37 -2.03
C ALA A 167 13.63 -5.72 -0.54
N PRO A 168 14.85 -5.81 0.01
CA PRO A 168 15.06 -6.22 1.40
C PRO A 168 14.68 -5.11 2.41
N PRO A 169 14.47 -5.45 3.69
CA PRO A 169 14.18 -4.49 4.76
C PRO A 169 15.19 -3.35 4.89
N SER A 170 16.48 -3.61 4.66
CA SER A 170 17.53 -2.58 4.68
C SER A 170 17.25 -1.43 3.71
N VAL A 171 16.64 -1.73 2.56
CA VAL A 171 16.25 -0.71 1.57
C VAL A 171 15.06 0.10 2.07
N ALA A 172 14.09 -0.52 2.73
CA ALA A 172 12.96 0.19 3.33
C ALA A 172 13.44 1.18 4.40
N ALA A 173 14.30 0.71 5.31
CA ALA A 173 14.88 1.53 6.37
C ALA A 173 15.67 2.72 5.79
N THR A 174 16.54 2.47 4.82
CA THR A 174 17.30 3.51 4.12
C THR A 174 16.38 4.52 3.44
N THR A 175 15.27 4.06 2.85
CA THR A 175 14.28 4.92 2.18
C THR A 175 13.60 5.85 3.18
N LEU A 176 13.06 5.31 4.27
CA LEU A 176 12.38 6.09 5.31
C LEU A 176 13.34 7.07 6.00
N GLN A 177 14.54 6.62 6.35
CA GLN A 177 15.57 7.45 6.98
C GLN A 177 16.02 8.59 6.07
N LEU A 178 16.37 8.29 4.81
CA LEU A 178 16.80 9.32 3.87
C LEU A 178 15.69 10.33 3.60
N LEU A 179 14.44 9.88 3.43
CA LEU A 179 13.33 10.77 3.15
C LEU A 179 12.85 11.53 4.39
N GLY A 180 13.40 11.24 5.57
CA GLY A 180 13.07 11.91 6.83
C GLY A 180 11.64 11.60 7.24
N ALA A 181 11.27 10.32 7.23
CA ALA A 181 9.98 9.88 7.76
C ALA A 181 9.85 10.35 9.22
N PRO A 182 8.70 10.93 9.61
CA PRO A 182 8.45 11.33 10.99
C PRO A 182 8.42 10.10 11.89
N ASP A 183 8.77 10.28 13.17
CA ASP A 183 8.74 9.18 14.13
C ASP A 183 7.29 8.68 14.28
N ALA A 184 7.03 7.44 13.84
CA ALA A 184 5.68 6.89 13.88
C ALA A 184 5.15 6.74 15.30
N ALA A 185 6.02 6.59 16.31
CA ALA A 185 5.61 6.55 17.71
C ALA A 185 5.05 7.90 18.18
N GLU A 186 5.61 9.01 17.69
CA GLU A 186 5.09 10.35 17.98
C GLU A 186 3.74 10.58 17.29
N VAL A 187 3.58 10.11 16.06
CA VAL A 187 2.32 10.26 15.31
C VAL A 187 1.19 9.42 15.90
N GLU A 188 1.46 8.18 16.35
CA GLU A 188 0.43 7.39 17.03
C GLU A 188 0.01 7.99 18.36
N ALA A 189 0.94 8.59 19.11
CA ALA A 189 0.64 9.29 20.36
C ALA A 189 -0.27 10.50 20.12
N ASP A 190 -0.07 11.25 19.02
CA ASP A 190 -0.92 12.39 18.66
C ASP A 190 -2.31 11.95 18.17
N LEU A 191 -2.40 10.86 17.39
CA LEU A 191 -3.67 10.31 16.93
C LEU A 191 -4.50 9.71 18.07
N GLY A 192 -3.87 9.04 19.03
CA GLY A 192 -4.53 8.50 20.21
C GLY A 192 -5.00 9.57 21.20
N ARG A 193 -4.53 10.82 21.05
CA ARG A 193 -4.88 11.97 21.89
C ARG A 193 -5.89 12.90 21.27
N GLN A 194 -6.44 12.57 20.09
CA GLN A 194 -7.74 13.11 19.69
C GLN A 194 -8.79 12.46 20.59
N ASP A 195 -8.80 12.88 21.86
CA ASP A 195 -9.99 12.87 22.69
C ASP A 195 -11.03 13.61 21.85
N LEU A 196 -11.86 12.83 21.15
CA LEU A 196 -13.11 13.34 20.58
C LEU A 196 -13.73 14.16 21.70
N PRO A 197 -13.91 15.49 21.51
CA PRO A 197 -14.46 16.31 22.57
C PRO A 197 -15.74 15.65 23.03
N ASP A 198 -15.81 15.31 24.32
CA ASP A 198 -16.95 14.64 24.96
C ASP A 198 -18.27 15.40 24.69
N GLU A 199 -18.17 16.67 24.28
CA GLU A 199 -19.26 17.54 23.81
C GLU A 199 -19.95 17.10 22.51
N LEU A 200 -19.39 16.19 21.71
CA LEU A 200 -20.06 15.62 20.53
C LEU A 200 -20.46 14.16 20.70
N ASN A 201 -20.47 13.65 21.95
CA ASN A 201 -21.27 12.48 22.28
C ASN A 201 -22.68 12.96 22.70
N PRO A 202 -23.66 13.10 21.78
CA PRO A 202 -25.04 13.47 22.14
C PRO A 202 -25.74 12.45 23.05
N PHE A 203 -25.05 11.37 23.45
CA PHE A 203 -25.51 10.35 24.37
C PHE A 203 -24.95 10.45 25.80
N SER A 204 -24.02 11.37 26.10
CA SER A 204 -23.53 11.58 27.46
C SER A 204 -24.42 12.58 28.22
N GLU A 205 -25.45 12.02 28.88
CA GLU A 205 -26.12 12.56 30.08
C GLU A 205 -27.02 13.80 29.96
N GLU A 206 -28.08 13.73 29.14
CA GLU A 206 -29.39 14.17 29.65
C GLU A 206 -30.23 12.94 29.98
N VAL A 207 -30.04 12.46 31.22
CA VAL A 207 -30.91 11.49 31.87
C VAL A 207 -32.33 12.06 31.90
N CYS A 208 -33.14 11.68 30.91
CA CYS A 208 -34.58 11.70 31.05
C CYS A 208 -34.92 10.74 32.21
N ASN A 209 -35.21 11.34 33.36
CA ASN A 209 -35.67 10.68 34.57
C ASN A 209 -37.09 10.11 34.34
N TYR A 210 -37.21 9.08 33.49
CA TYR A 210 -38.46 8.35 33.34
C TYR A 210 -38.66 7.43 34.55
N PRO A 211 -39.80 7.51 35.25
CA PRO A 211 -40.08 6.63 36.37
C PRO A 211 -40.14 5.17 35.89
N ILE A 212 -39.15 4.39 36.32
CA ILE A 212 -39.05 2.95 36.13
C ILE A 212 -40.27 2.28 36.79
N ALA A 213 -41.09 1.62 35.99
CA ALA A 213 -42.16 0.76 36.48
C ALA A 213 -41.58 -0.44 37.26
N PRO A 214 -42.23 -0.89 38.35
CA PRO A 214 -41.69 -1.94 39.22
C PRO A 214 -41.57 -3.30 38.51
N PRO A 215 -40.53 -4.09 38.86
CA PRO A 215 -40.22 -5.35 38.18
C PRO A 215 -41.27 -6.44 38.47
N ARG A 216 -41.69 -7.13 37.40
CA ARG A 216 -42.46 -8.38 37.49
C ARG A 216 -41.55 -9.52 37.98
N LYS A 217 -41.95 -10.16 39.08
CA LYS A 217 -41.34 -11.37 39.64
C LYS A 217 -41.34 -12.51 38.61
N ARG A 218 -40.16 -12.97 38.17
CA ARG A 218 -39.98 -14.26 37.49
C ARG A 218 -39.61 -15.32 38.53
N GLY A 219 -40.27 -16.47 38.42
CA GLY A 219 -40.11 -17.62 39.31
C GLY A 219 -38.80 -18.39 39.08
N PRO A 220 -38.55 -19.40 39.92
CA PRO A 220 -37.30 -20.15 39.96
C PRO A 220 -37.25 -21.18 38.84
N THR A 221 -36.13 -21.22 38.11
CA THR A 221 -35.77 -22.35 37.24
C THR A 221 -34.51 -22.98 37.77
N ASP A 222 -34.66 -24.24 38.16
CA ASP A 222 -33.64 -25.11 38.72
C ASP A 222 -32.75 -25.69 37.59
N GLY A 223 -31.45 -25.79 37.87
CA GLY A 223 -30.73 -27.06 37.66
C GLY A 223 -29.97 -27.34 36.36
N SER A 224 -28.81 -27.98 36.57
CA SER A 224 -27.91 -28.69 35.64
C SER A 224 -26.92 -27.81 34.85
N GLY A 225 -25.60 -28.00 34.87
CA GLY A 225 -24.78 -29.10 35.39
C GLY A 225 -24.13 -29.88 34.25
N SER A 226 -22.93 -29.45 33.84
CA SER A 226 -21.94 -30.16 32.99
C SER A 226 -20.79 -29.17 32.78
N ASP A 227 -19.58 -29.26 33.36
CA ASP A 227 -18.61 -30.36 33.42
C ASP A 227 -18.43 -31.07 32.08
N VAL A 228 -17.34 -30.75 31.35
CA VAL A 228 -16.34 -31.65 30.74
C VAL A 228 -15.34 -30.79 29.94
N GLY A 229 -14.04 -30.98 30.17
CA GLY A 229 -13.07 -30.94 29.06
C GLY A 229 -11.70 -30.31 29.33
N ARG A 230 -10.85 -31.03 30.05
CA ARG A 230 -9.40 -30.84 30.18
C ARG A 230 -8.72 -31.31 28.88
N PHE A 231 -8.18 -30.39 28.09
CA PHE A 231 -7.31 -30.71 26.96
C PHE A 231 -5.88 -30.88 27.49
N GLU A 232 -5.32 -32.08 27.32
CA GLU A 232 -3.92 -32.38 27.62
C GLU A 232 -3.03 -31.96 26.44
N ASP A 233 -1.89 -31.41 26.80
CA ASP A 233 -0.79 -30.98 25.93
C ASP A 233 -0.25 -32.15 25.10
N GLU A 234 -0.26 -32.01 23.77
CA GLU A 234 0.40 -32.92 22.84
C GLU A 234 1.74 -32.29 22.43
N GLU A 235 2.79 -32.72 23.13
CA GLU A 235 4.19 -32.37 22.92
C GLU A 235 4.71 -33.08 21.65
N LEU A 236 4.89 -32.34 20.56
CA LEU A 236 5.47 -32.83 19.32
C LEU A 236 6.98 -32.57 19.28
N ASP A 237 7.75 -33.57 19.70
CA ASP A 237 9.19 -33.66 19.48
C ASP A 237 9.48 -33.93 17.99
N LEU A 238 9.82 -32.89 17.23
CA LEU A 238 10.38 -33.01 15.89
C LEU A 238 11.91 -33.01 15.96
N ASP A 239 12.46 -34.23 15.93
CA ASP A 239 13.87 -34.55 15.78
C ASP A 239 14.38 -34.13 14.39
N LEU A 240 14.99 -32.94 14.31
CA LEU A 240 15.67 -32.46 13.11
C LEU A 240 17.11 -32.98 13.12
N GLY A 241 17.30 -34.10 12.42
CA GLY A 241 18.60 -34.67 12.14
C GLY A 241 19.54 -33.70 11.41
N SER A 242 20.65 -33.38 12.08
CA SER A 242 21.82 -32.73 11.52
C SER A 242 22.46 -33.62 10.44
N SER A 243 22.39 -33.22 9.17
CA SER A 243 23.31 -33.72 8.15
C SER A 243 24.49 -32.77 8.01
N GLU A 244 25.60 -33.14 8.63
CA GLU A 244 26.93 -32.63 8.32
C GLU A 244 27.28 -33.07 6.90
N GLU A 245 27.34 -32.13 5.95
CA GLU A 245 28.03 -32.34 4.68
C GLU A 245 29.26 -31.42 4.64
N ASP A 246 30.40 -32.05 4.95
CA ASP A 246 31.74 -31.59 4.61
C ASP A 246 31.86 -31.42 3.09
N GLY A 247 32.00 -30.17 2.65
CA GLY A 247 32.15 -29.79 1.25
C GLY A 247 33.35 -28.89 1.03
N ALA A 248 34.56 -29.44 1.20
CA ALA A 248 35.80 -28.81 0.75
C ALA A 248 35.75 -28.62 -0.78
N PHE A 249 35.77 -27.37 -1.25
CA PHE A 249 36.04 -27.07 -2.66
C PHE A 249 37.21 -26.12 -2.83
N ALA A 250 38.13 -26.61 -3.66
CA ALA A 250 39.48 -26.15 -3.86
C ALA A 250 39.58 -24.77 -4.52
N LEU A 251 40.61 -24.05 -4.09
CA LEU A 251 41.29 -23.00 -4.84
C LEU A 251 41.63 -23.49 -6.26
N VAL A 252 40.99 -22.91 -7.28
CA VAL A 252 41.51 -22.93 -8.64
C VAL A 252 41.70 -21.49 -9.10
N SER A 253 42.94 -21.06 -9.04
CA SER A 253 43.46 -19.92 -9.79
C SER A 253 43.20 -20.15 -11.27
N ASN A 254 42.50 -19.23 -11.93
CA ASN A 254 42.45 -19.21 -13.38
C ASN A 254 43.08 -17.94 -13.96
N HIS A 255 44.04 -18.24 -14.80
CA HIS A 255 45.00 -17.41 -15.46
C HIS A 255 44.31 -16.54 -16.53
N LEU A 256 44.74 -15.28 -16.61
CA LEU A 256 44.44 -14.39 -17.73
C LEU A 256 44.85 -15.06 -19.05
N SER A 257 43.89 -15.20 -19.97
CA SER A 257 44.13 -15.45 -21.39
C SER A 257 43.23 -14.54 -22.21
N ALA A 258 43.87 -13.73 -23.04
CA ALA A 258 43.25 -12.82 -23.98
C ALA A 258 42.47 -13.59 -25.04
N ASN A 259 41.24 -13.15 -25.35
CA ASN A 259 40.55 -13.53 -26.57
C ASN A 259 40.16 -12.28 -27.36
N PRO A 260 40.38 -12.29 -28.68
CA PRO A 260 40.16 -11.14 -29.54
C PRO A 260 38.67 -10.92 -29.82
N PHE A 261 38.35 -9.63 -29.90
CA PHE A 261 37.11 -9.02 -30.34
C PHE A 261 36.70 -9.57 -31.72
N VAL A 262 35.54 -10.22 -31.79
CA VAL A 262 34.84 -10.60 -33.01
C VAL A 262 33.46 -9.94 -32.96
N GLU A 263 33.20 -9.04 -33.90
CA GLU A 263 31.88 -8.44 -34.13
C GLU A 263 30.90 -9.50 -34.66
N PRO A 264 29.63 -9.49 -34.20
CA PRO A 264 28.55 -10.11 -34.95
C PRO A 264 27.64 -9.05 -35.57
N GLU A 265 27.67 -8.98 -36.90
CA GLU A 265 26.54 -8.50 -37.70
C GLU A 265 25.40 -9.52 -37.61
N ALA A 266 24.22 -9.10 -37.15
CA ALA A 266 22.93 -9.73 -37.47
C ALA A 266 21.78 -8.80 -37.07
N GLU A 267 21.38 -7.94 -38.00
CA GLU A 267 20.03 -7.39 -38.05
C GLU A 267 19.08 -8.50 -38.54
N THR A 268 18.08 -8.88 -37.75
CA THR A 268 16.76 -9.31 -38.27
C THR A 268 15.72 -9.54 -37.17
N SER A 269 14.59 -8.85 -37.32
CA SER A 269 13.23 -9.30 -36.94
C SER A 269 12.92 -9.55 -35.45
N PHE A 270 12.45 -8.50 -34.75
CA PHE A 270 11.71 -8.64 -33.50
C PHE A 270 10.51 -7.67 -33.46
N VAL A 271 9.55 -7.84 -34.38
CA VAL A 271 8.25 -7.15 -34.34
C VAL A 271 7.13 -8.16 -34.61
N ALA A 272 6.93 -9.12 -33.70
CA ALA A 272 5.77 -10.03 -33.75
C ALA A 272 5.41 -10.70 -32.41
N ALA A 273 5.80 -10.15 -31.25
CA ALA A 273 5.54 -10.78 -29.95
C ALA A 273 4.56 -10.04 -29.03
N ALA A 274 4.23 -8.77 -29.31
CA ALA A 274 3.37 -7.95 -28.43
C ALA A 274 1.85 -8.17 -28.64
N GLY A 275 1.43 -8.82 -29.74
CA GLY A 275 0.02 -9.02 -30.06
C GLY A 275 -0.67 -10.17 -29.30
N ASN A 276 0.08 -11.11 -28.75
CA ASN A 276 -0.47 -12.35 -28.16
C ASN A 276 -0.72 -12.29 -26.65
N ALA A 277 -0.25 -11.26 -25.94
CA ALA A 277 -0.46 -11.12 -24.49
C ALA A 277 -1.89 -10.65 -24.17
N VAL A 278 -2.44 -9.71 -24.96
CA VAL A 278 -3.80 -9.17 -24.77
C VAL A 278 -4.89 -10.20 -25.06
N ALA A 279 -4.64 -11.12 -26.00
CA ALA A 279 -5.59 -12.18 -26.36
C ALA A 279 -5.72 -13.27 -25.27
N ARG A 280 -4.69 -13.52 -24.46
CA ARG A 280 -4.72 -14.53 -23.39
C ARG A 280 -5.50 -14.07 -22.16
N ASP A 281 -5.44 -12.79 -21.81
CA ASP A 281 -6.23 -12.24 -20.70
C ASP A 281 -7.74 -12.22 -21.02
N GLN A 282 -8.11 -11.95 -22.28
CA GLN A 282 -9.53 -12.01 -22.69
C GLN A 282 -10.10 -13.43 -22.65
N GLN A 283 -9.27 -14.46 -22.84
CA GLN A 283 -9.71 -15.86 -22.82
C GLN A 283 -9.80 -16.44 -21.40
N ALA A 284 -9.09 -15.88 -20.42
CA ALA A 284 -9.21 -16.26 -19.00
C ALA A 284 -10.50 -15.71 -18.35
N VAL A 285 -10.96 -14.52 -18.75
CA VAL A 285 -12.22 -13.91 -18.26
C VAL A 285 -13.45 -14.66 -18.76
N ALA A 286 -13.37 -15.34 -19.91
CA ALA A 286 -14.48 -16.15 -20.44
C ALA A 286 -14.71 -17.47 -19.64
N ALA A 287 -13.72 -17.92 -18.86
CA ALA A 287 -13.78 -19.19 -18.14
C ALA A 287 -14.31 -19.06 -16.69
N SER A 288 -14.38 -17.85 -16.12
CA SER A 288 -14.73 -17.66 -14.70
C SER A 288 -16.24 -17.54 -14.43
N GLY A 289 -17.10 -17.59 -15.45
CA GLY A 289 -18.57 -17.51 -15.30
C GLY A 289 -19.08 -16.28 -14.53
N THR A 290 -18.19 -15.34 -14.25
CA THR A 290 -18.48 -14.08 -13.58
C THR A 290 -19.07 -13.20 -14.67
N ASP A 291 -20.34 -12.88 -14.51
CA ASP A 291 -21.07 -12.11 -15.51
C ASP A 291 -20.25 -10.85 -15.83
N ALA A 292 -19.82 -10.71 -17.09
CA ALA A 292 -18.96 -9.61 -17.53
C ALA A 292 -19.57 -8.25 -17.18
N HIS A 293 -20.89 -8.24 -16.97
CA HIS A 293 -21.68 -7.18 -16.39
C HIS A 293 -21.09 -6.60 -15.07
N HIS A 294 -20.69 -7.41 -14.09
CA HIS A 294 -20.23 -6.89 -12.78
C HIS A 294 -18.89 -6.18 -12.87
N ILE A 295 -17.98 -6.68 -13.70
CA ILE A 295 -16.66 -6.06 -13.92
C ILE A 295 -16.83 -4.73 -14.65
N VAL A 296 -17.72 -4.67 -15.64
CA VAL A 296 -18.03 -3.42 -16.36
C VAL A 296 -18.72 -2.42 -15.44
N TRP A 297 -19.68 -2.86 -14.63
CA TRP A 297 -20.37 -2.02 -13.66
C TRP A 297 -19.41 -1.48 -12.59
N ALA A 298 -18.58 -2.33 -11.99
CA ALA A 298 -17.58 -1.91 -10.99
C ALA A 298 -16.54 -0.94 -11.59
N LYS A 299 -16.08 -1.20 -12.82
CA LYS A 299 -15.18 -0.28 -13.54
C LYS A 299 -15.85 1.07 -13.80
N LYS A 300 -17.14 1.07 -14.16
CA LYS A 300 -17.91 2.31 -14.39
C LYS A 300 -18.04 3.11 -13.08
N MET A 301 -18.36 2.43 -11.97
CA MET A 301 -18.46 3.06 -10.64
C MET A 301 -17.13 3.66 -10.17
N LEU A 302 -16.01 2.97 -10.41
CA LEU A 302 -14.68 3.46 -10.04
C LEU A 302 -14.17 4.62 -10.92
N GLN A 303 -14.76 4.84 -12.09
CA GLN A 303 -14.32 5.89 -13.02
C GLN A 303 -14.97 7.25 -12.74
N ASN A 304 -16.12 7.29 -12.08
CA ASN A 304 -16.84 8.52 -11.78
C ASN A 304 -17.31 8.54 -10.32
N ASP A 305 -16.44 9.04 -9.45
CA ASP A 305 -16.66 9.15 -8.01
C ASP A 305 -17.91 9.97 -7.65
N ALA A 306 -18.23 11.01 -8.43
CA ALA A 306 -19.43 11.82 -8.23
C ALA A 306 -20.71 11.03 -8.54
N GLU A 307 -20.73 10.26 -9.64
CA GLU A 307 -21.87 9.38 -9.95
C GLU A 307 -22.05 8.27 -8.91
N LEU A 308 -20.93 7.77 -8.36
CA LEU A 308 -20.95 6.78 -7.28
C LEU A 308 -21.57 7.37 -6.01
N HIS A 309 -21.11 8.55 -5.58
CA HIS A 309 -21.66 9.27 -4.44
C HIS A 309 -23.17 9.56 -4.62
N ASP A 310 -23.58 10.11 -5.77
CA ASP A 310 -25.00 10.38 -6.07
C ASP A 310 -25.87 9.10 -6.08
N LEU A 311 -25.29 7.95 -6.41
CA LEU A 311 -26.01 6.68 -6.40
C LEU A 311 -26.11 6.11 -4.99
N CYS A 312 -25.04 6.21 -4.19
CA CYS A 312 -25.04 5.86 -2.78
C CYS A 312 -26.04 6.72 -2.00
N ASP A 313 -26.04 8.03 -2.19
CA ASP A 313 -26.93 8.97 -1.50
C ASP A 313 -28.40 8.70 -1.85
N ARG A 314 -28.71 8.45 -3.14
CA ARG A 314 -30.06 8.07 -3.55
C ARG A 314 -30.48 6.69 -3.03
N ALA A 315 -29.57 5.73 -2.98
CA ALA A 315 -29.85 4.41 -2.45
C ALA A 315 -30.11 4.46 -0.94
N PHE A 316 -29.33 5.27 -0.22
CA PHE A 316 -29.49 5.53 1.20
C PHE A 316 -30.83 6.22 1.49
N ALA A 317 -31.11 7.34 0.83
CA ALA A 317 -32.36 8.09 1.00
C ALA A 317 -33.62 7.29 0.59
N ALA A 318 -33.48 6.28 -0.28
CA ALA A 318 -34.57 5.39 -0.65
C ALA A 318 -34.75 4.21 0.33
N ALA A 319 -33.75 3.92 1.16
CA ALA A 319 -33.80 2.88 2.17
C ALA A 319 -34.15 3.42 3.56
N ASP A 320 -33.86 4.70 3.83
CA ASP A 320 -34.22 5.44 5.03
C ASP A 320 -35.69 5.89 4.94
N GLU A 321 -36.63 4.96 5.21
CA GLU A 321 -38.06 5.23 5.05
C GLU A 321 -38.56 6.27 6.08
N ASP A 322 -37.93 6.31 7.25
CA ASP A 322 -38.31 7.19 8.35
C ASP A 322 -37.62 8.57 8.31
N ASN A 323 -36.67 8.77 7.40
CA ASN A 323 -35.84 9.98 7.26
C ASN A 323 -35.11 10.33 8.57
N SER A 324 -34.74 9.33 9.36
CA SER A 324 -33.97 9.52 10.59
C SER A 324 -32.53 9.96 10.30
N GLY A 325 -32.05 9.75 9.06
CA GLY A 325 -30.66 9.94 8.69
C GLY A 325 -29.77 8.76 9.09
N SER A 326 -30.37 7.63 9.51
CA SER A 326 -29.69 6.40 9.88
C SER A 326 -30.52 5.19 9.47
N LEU A 327 -29.90 4.18 8.85
CA LEU A 327 -30.61 2.94 8.54
C LEU A 327 -30.65 2.05 9.78
N ASP A 328 -31.84 1.60 10.16
CA ASP A 328 -31.95 0.54 11.16
C ASP A 328 -31.47 -0.81 10.61
N VAL A 329 -31.47 -1.84 11.46
CA VAL A 329 -30.96 -3.17 11.09
C VAL A 329 -31.79 -3.78 9.94
N ASP A 330 -33.11 -3.60 9.96
CA ASP A 330 -33.99 -4.17 8.94
C ASP A 330 -33.82 -3.41 7.61
N GLU A 331 -33.75 -2.07 7.64
CA GLU A 331 -33.49 -1.23 6.46
C GLU A 331 -32.11 -1.52 5.84
N THR A 332 -31.09 -1.70 6.68
CA THR A 332 -29.73 -2.07 6.25
C THR A 332 -29.73 -3.43 5.56
N VAL A 333 -30.41 -4.42 6.16
CA VAL A 333 -30.55 -5.75 5.58
C VAL A 333 -31.22 -5.65 4.21
N GLU A 334 -32.35 -4.94 4.10
CA GLU A 334 -33.06 -4.78 2.83
C GLU A 334 -32.22 -4.08 1.75
N LEU A 335 -31.48 -3.03 2.11
CA LEU A 335 -30.57 -2.35 1.21
C LEU A 335 -29.46 -3.29 0.70
N VAL A 336 -28.84 -4.07 1.58
CA VAL A 336 -27.81 -5.05 1.19
C VAL A 336 -28.40 -6.12 0.27
N PHE A 337 -29.58 -6.63 0.56
CA PHE A 337 -30.27 -7.60 -0.31
C PHE A 337 -30.56 -7.03 -1.69
N LYS A 338 -31.03 -5.78 -1.76
CA LYS A 338 -31.31 -5.07 -3.02
C LYS A 338 -30.04 -4.88 -3.85
N ILE A 339 -28.96 -4.45 -3.22
CA ILE A 339 -27.64 -4.28 -3.85
C ILE A 339 -27.12 -5.63 -4.38
N CYS A 340 -27.18 -6.70 -3.57
CA CYS A 340 -26.74 -8.02 -3.99
C CYS A 340 -27.58 -8.56 -5.16
N LEU A 341 -28.90 -8.32 -5.17
CA LEU A 341 -29.79 -8.71 -6.28
C LEU A 341 -29.44 -7.96 -7.58
N GLU A 342 -29.26 -6.64 -7.51
CA GLU A 342 -28.90 -5.82 -8.66
C GLU A 342 -27.53 -6.20 -9.23
N MET A 343 -26.59 -6.53 -8.34
CA MET A 343 -25.27 -7.05 -8.71
C MET A 343 -25.25 -8.56 -8.97
N SER A 344 -26.39 -9.27 -9.03
CA SER A 344 -26.46 -10.73 -9.19
C SER A 344 -25.45 -11.52 -8.32
N ILE A 345 -25.12 -10.99 -7.15
CA ILE A 345 -24.25 -11.62 -6.16
C ILE A 345 -25.11 -12.62 -5.38
N LYS A 346 -24.54 -13.78 -5.06
CA LYS A 346 -25.21 -14.77 -4.22
C LYS A 346 -25.61 -14.12 -2.89
N LEU A 347 -26.92 -14.07 -2.64
CA LEU A 347 -27.48 -13.44 -1.45
C LEU A 347 -26.93 -14.12 -0.18
N PRO A 348 -26.37 -13.35 0.78
CA PRO A 348 -26.05 -13.87 2.10
C PRO A 348 -27.34 -14.23 2.87
N THR A 349 -27.23 -15.15 3.83
CA THR A 349 -28.33 -15.47 4.74
C THR A 349 -28.59 -14.27 5.67
N LYS A 350 -29.86 -13.96 5.98
CA LYS A 350 -30.23 -12.83 6.85
C LYS A 350 -29.47 -12.80 8.18
N GLU A 351 -29.23 -13.98 8.74
CA GLU A 351 -28.46 -14.23 9.98
C GLU A 351 -26.99 -13.79 9.94
N LYS A 352 -26.43 -13.47 8.76
CA LYS A 352 -25.06 -12.98 8.61
C LYS A 352 -24.97 -11.46 8.46
N ILE A 353 -26.10 -10.79 8.29
CA ILE A 353 -26.20 -9.36 8.00
C ILE A 353 -26.71 -8.60 9.23
N ALA A 354 -27.69 -9.18 9.94
CA ALA A 354 -28.07 -8.78 11.28
C ALA A 354 -27.06 -9.29 12.31
#